data_AF-C3XRS9-F1
#
_entry.id   AF-C3XRS9-F1
#
_cell.length_a   1.000
_cell.length_b   1.000
_cell.length_c   1.000
_cell.angle_alpha   90.00
_cell.angle_beta   90.00
_cell.angle_gamma   90.00
#
_symmetry.space_group_name_H-M   'P 1'
#
loop_
_entity.id
_entity.type
_entity.pdbx_description
1 polymer ?
#
loop_
_entity_poly.entity_id
_entity_poly.type
_entity_poly.pdbx_seq_one_letter_code
_entity_poly.pdbx_strand_id
1 'polypeptide(L)'
;MMSSAHGATLTFELADREEMCFSENITKPIKHNVEYKVVRGGNLDVDMKVLSPNGKMMYMGQKKKWDKFRIETSRGQFNFCFSNEFSTISHKVIYFHLSPDYPETLSAKIGVKHQAVPTLTEVLCENINRKIESVVNLQRISAIYIN
;
A
#
# COMPACT_ATOMS: atom_id res chain seq x y z
N MET A 1 10.14 -5.27 -10.32
CA MET A 1 9.71 -6.20 -9.25
C MET A 1 9.71 -5.42 -7.94
N MET A 2 8.56 -5.27 -7.28
CA MET A 2 8.47 -4.62 -5.96
C MET A 2 8.72 -5.67 -4.87
N SER A 3 9.50 -5.31 -3.84
CA SER A 3 9.94 -6.24 -2.78
C SER A 3 9.03 -6.11 -1.57
N SER A 4 8.38 -7.23 -1.22
CA SER A 4 7.36 -7.43 -0.16
C SER A 4 7.76 -6.95 1.25
N ALA A 5 9.04 -6.64 1.52
CA ALA A 5 9.52 -6.25 2.84
C ALA A 5 9.29 -4.77 3.21
N HIS A 6 9.10 -3.86 2.25
CA HIS A 6 9.19 -2.40 2.50
C HIS A 6 7.86 -1.63 2.40
N GLY A 7 6.77 -2.34 2.13
CA GLY A 7 5.55 -1.70 1.64
C GLY A 7 5.75 -1.17 0.21
N ALA A 8 4.66 -1.13 -0.56
CA ALA A 8 4.64 -0.60 -1.91
C ALA A 8 3.98 0.77 -1.90
N THR A 9 4.61 1.76 -2.52
CA THR A 9 4.00 3.07 -2.75
C THR A 9 4.09 3.39 -4.22
N LEU A 10 2.97 3.76 -4.83
CA LEU A 10 2.87 4.10 -6.23
C LEU A 10 2.04 5.36 -6.40
N THR A 11 2.46 6.21 -7.34
CA THR A 11 1.62 7.27 -7.88
C THR A 11 1.63 7.10 -9.38
N PHE A 12 0.46 6.95 -9.98
CA PHE A 12 0.34 6.61 -11.39
C PHE A 12 -0.83 7.35 -12.02
N GLU A 13 -0.73 7.53 -13.34
CA GLU A 13 -1.83 8.03 -14.16
C GLU A 13 -2.68 6.84 -14.63
N LEU A 14 -3.99 7.01 -14.57
CA LEU A 14 -4.99 6.06 -15.05
C LEU A 14 -5.81 6.76 -16.13
N ALA A 15 -5.75 6.25 -17.36
CA ALA A 15 -6.41 6.89 -18.49
C ALA A 15 -7.94 6.83 -18.34
N ASP A 16 -8.65 7.57 -19.19
CA ASP A 16 -10.10 7.42 -19.29
C ASP A 16 -10.43 6.04 -19.89
N ARG A 17 -11.54 5.44 -19.44
CA ARG A 17 -11.99 4.13 -19.93
C ARG A 17 -11.01 2.97 -19.71
N GLU A 18 -10.07 3.12 -18.76
CA GLU A 18 -9.02 2.14 -18.48
C GLU A 18 -9.18 1.50 -17.09
N GLU A 19 -8.80 0.22 -17.00
CA GLU A 19 -8.52 -0.48 -15.75
C GLU A 19 -7.03 -0.85 -15.68
N MET A 20 -6.37 -0.51 -14.57
CA MET A 20 -4.97 -0.84 -14.32
C MET A 20 -4.84 -1.68 -13.05
N CYS A 21 -4.07 -2.77 -13.12
CA CYS A 21 -3.85 -3.69 -12.00
C CYS A 21 -2.37 -3.77 -11.61
N PHE A 22 -2.11 -3.75 -10.32
CA PHE A 22 -0.79 -4.01 -9.73
C PHE A 22 -0.82 -5.32 -8.96
N SER A 23 0.19 -6.16 -9.20
CA SER A 23 0.31 -7.45 -8.54
C SER A 23 1.45 -7.44 -7.53
N GLU A 24 1.17 -7.84 -6.28
CA GLU A 24 2.18 -7.99 -5.23
C GLU A 24 2.23 -9.43 -4.73
N ASN A 25 3.43 -10.01 -4.66
CA ASN A 25 3.61 -11.36 -4.16
C ASN A 25 3.88 -11.35 -2.66
N ILE A 26 2.89 -11.76 -1.87
CA ILE A 26 2.98 -11.80 -0.42
C ILE A 26 3.58 -13.13 0.03
N THR A 27 4.68 -13.05 0.77
CA THR A 27 5.41 -14.24 1.26
C THR A 27 5.08 -14.61 2.71
N LYS A 28 4.66 -13.63 3.52
CA LYS A 28 4.30 -13.79 4.93
C LYS A 28 2.80 -13.50 5.11
N PRO A 29 2.02 -14.44 5.68
CA PRO A 29 0.59 -14.23 5.91
C PRO A 29 0.37 -13.28 7.09
N ILE A 30 0.39 -11.98 6.81
CA ILE A 30 0.20 -10.91 7.81
C ILE A 30 -0.93 -9.98 7.39
N LYS A 31 -1.36 -9.12 8.30
CA LYS A 31 -2.29 -8.03 7.96
C LYS A 31 -1.53 -6.94 7.21
N HIS A 32 -2.15 -6.40 6.17
CA HIS A 32 -1.63 -5.26 5.43
C HIS A 32 -2.64 -4.11 5.48
N ASN A 33 -2.15 -2.88 5.63
CA ASN A 33 -2.89 -1.67 5.37
C ASN A 33 -2.84 -1.36 3.88
N VAL A 34 -3.99 -1.02 3.33
CA VAL A 34 -4.17 -0.56 1.96
C VAL A 34 -4.73 0.84 2.04
N GLU A 35 -4.10 1.79 1.36
CA GLU A 35 -4.54 3.17 1.28
C GLU A 35 -4.46 3.63 -0.17
N TYR A 36 -5.52 4.29 -0.65
CA TYR A 36 -5.49 4.93 -1.96
C TYR A 36 -6.25 6.24 -1.96
N LYS A 37 -5.86 7.13 -2.86
CA LYS A 37 -6.47 8.44 -3.03
C LYS A 37 -6.34 8.91 -4.47
N VAL A 38 -7.42 9.47 -5.01
CA VAL A 38 -7.36 10.23 -6.26
C VAL A 38 -6.77 11.61 -5.96
N VAL A 39 -5.59 11.86 -6.49
CA VAL A 39 -4.81 13.09 -6.29
C VAL A 39 -5.37 14.19 -7.19
N ARG A 40 -5.61 13.88 -8.47
CA ARG A 40 -6.11 14.81 -9.52
C ARG A 40 -6.98 14.07 -10.54
N GLY A 41 -7.83 14.83 -11.25
CA GLY A 41 -8.63 14.35 -12.39
C GLY A 41 -10.14 14.24 -12.14
N GLY A 42 -10.93 14.88 -13.01
CA GLY A 42 -12.41 14.78 -13.04
C GLY A 42 -13.09 14.98 -11.68
N ASN A 43 -14.07 14.12 -11.38
CA ASN A 43 -14.82 14.12 -10.11
C ASN A 43 -14.04 13.58 -8.89
N LEU A 44 -12.74 13.28 -9.07
CA LEU A 44 -11.83 12.74 -8.06
C LEU A 44 -12.29 11.41 -7.46
N ASP A 45 -13.00 10.57 -8.19
CA ASP A 45 -13.47 9.23 -7.81
C ASP A 45 -12.77 8.12 -8.61
N VAL A 46 -12.68 6.91 -8.05
CA VAL A 46 -12.17 5.71 -8.75
C VAL A 46 -12.84 4.45 -8.17
N ASP A 47 -12.98 3.42 -9.02
CA ASP A 47 -13.34 2.08 -8.57
C ASP A 47 -12.06 1.30 -8.22
N MET A 48 -12.03 0.62 -7.08
CA MET A 48 -10.87 -0.15 -6.63
C MET A 48 -11.30 -1.53 -6.14
N LYS A 49 -10.61 -2.57 -6.60
CA LYS A 49 -10.84 -3.95 -6.17
C LYS A 49 -9.55 -4.63 -5.76
N VAL A 50 -9.63 -5.47 -4.73
CA VAL A 50 -8.54 -6.35 -4.30
C VAL A 50 -8.96 -7.80 -4.53
N LEU A 51 -8.13 -8.53 -5.26
CA LEU A 51 -8.29 -9.96 -5.50
C LEU A 51 -7.19 -10.73 -4.77
N SER A 52 -7.59 -11.76 -4.04
CA SER A 52 -6.68 -12.74 -3.45
C SER A 52 -6.01 -13.62 -4.53
N PRO A 53 -4.98 -14.41 -4.18
CA PRO A 53 -4.31 -15.33 -5.09
C PRO A 53 -5.24 -16.38 -5.72
N ASN A 54 -6.36 -16.67 -5.06
CA ASN A 54 -7.36 -17.62 -5.53
C ASN A 54 -8.47 -16.94 -6.37
N GLY A 55 -8.30 -15.67 -6.73
CA GLY A 55 -9.29 -14.88 -7.46
C GLY A 55 -10.47 -14.39 -6.63
N LYS A 56 -10.55 -14.73 -5.33
CA LYS A 56 -11.61 -14.21 -4.44
C LYS A 56 -11.45 -12.71 -4.25
N MET A 57 -12.54 -11.97 -4.47
CA MET A 57 -12.63 -10.54 -4.17
C MET A 57 -12.63 -10.31 -2.66
N MET A 58 -11.65 -9.54 -2.19
CA MET A 58 -11.47 -9.22 -0.78
C MET A 58 -11.97 -7.82 -0.43
N TYR A 59 -11.95 -6.92 -1.40
CA TYR A 59 -12.42 -5.56 -1.26
C TYR A 59 -12.95 -5.06 -2.60
N MET A 60 -13.99 -4.22 -2.53
CA MET A 60 -14.54 -3.47 -3.65
C MET A 60 -14.98 -2.10 -3.13
N GLY A 61 -14.37 -1.04 -3.65
CA GLY A 61 -14.77 0.34 -3.44
C GLY A 61 -15.25 0.92 -4.76
N GLN A 62 -16.46 1.47 -4.79
CA GLN A 62 -17.03 2.07 -6.00
C GLN A 62 -17.08 3.59 -5.86
N LYS A 63 -16.61 4.30 -6.89
CA LYS A 63 -16.59 5.76 -7.03
C LYS A 63 -16.11 6.49 -5.78
N LYS A 64 -15.04 5.97 -5.17
CA LYS A 64 -14.48 6.56 -3.95
C LYS A 64 -13.35 7.52 -4.28
N LYS A 65 -13.29 8.63 -3.53
CA LYS A 65 -12.20 9.60 -3.65
C LYS A 65 -10.92 9.17 -2.95
N TRP A 66 -11.10 8.49 -1.83
CA TRP A 66 -10.04 7.91 -1.02
C TRP A 66 -10.63 6.78 -0.18
N ASP A 67 -9.80 5.83 0.22
CA ASP A 67 -10.13 4.88 1.28
C ASP A 67 -8.86 4.36 1.95
N LYS A 68 -9.02 3.86 3.18
CA LYS A 68 -7.97 3.20 3.96
C LYS A 68 -8.57 2.04 4.72
N PHE A 69 -8.08 0.83 4.46
CA PHE A 69 -8.61 -0.39 5.06
C PHE A 69 -7.51 -1.42 5.27
N ARG A 70 -7.82 -2.46 6.05
CA ARG A 70 -6.92 -3.60 6.31
C ARG A 70 -7.38 -4.82 5.56
N ILE A 71 -6.43 -5.58 5.03
CA ILE A 71 -6.65 -6.90 4.45
C ILE A 71 -5.82 -7.96 5.17
N GLU A 72 -6.39 -9.14 5.36
CA GLU A 72 -5.68 -10.30 5.88
C GLU A 72 -5.10 -11.07 4.70
N THR A 73 -3.77 -11.04 4.56
CA THR A 73 -3.11 -11.69 3.41
C THR A 73 -2.69 -13.12 3.73
N SER A 74 -2.78 -13.97 2.72
CA SER A 74 -2.19 -15.32 2.67
C SER A 74 -0.94 -15.29 1.81
N ARG A 75 -0.26 -16.43 1.65
CA ARG A 75 0.84 -16.54 0.70
C ARG A 75 0.31 -16.54 -0.73
N GLY A 76 0.95 -15.76 -1.60
CA GLY A 76 0.68 -15.73 -3.04
C GLY A 76 0.53 -14.33 -3.60
N GLN A 77 0.14 -14.26 -4.87
CA GLN A 77 0.01 -13.02 -5.63
C GLN A 77 -1.36 -12.36 -5.42
N PHE A 78 -1.38 -11.14 -4.90
CA PHE A 78 -2.59 -10.32 -4.76
C PHE A 78 -2.64 -9.29 -5.87
N ASN A 79 -3.83 -9.02 -6.39
CA ASN A 79 -4.04 -8.00 -7.43
C ASN A 79 -4.84 -6.82 -6.86
N PHE A 80 -4.31 -5.61 -7.07
CA PHE A 80 -4.92 -4.35 -6.71
C PHE A 80 -5.25 -3.62 -8.00
N CYS A 81 -6.53 -3.56 -8.34
CA CYS A 81 -6.99 -3.01 -9.61
C CYS A 81 -7.77 -1.72 -9.39
N PHE A 82 -7.53 -0.74 -10.26
CA PHE A 82 -8.16 0.57 -10.26
C PHE A 82 -8.81 0.79 -11.62
N SER A 83 -10.09 1.15 -11.63
CA SER A 83 -10.85 1.37 -12.85
C SER A 83 -11.39 2.79 -12.93
N ASN A 84 -11.20 3.38 -14.10
CA ASN A 84 -11.71 4.68 -14.52
C ASN A 84 -12.67 4.54 -15.72
N GLU A 85 -13.34 3.39 -15.84
CA GLU A 85 -14.23 3.09 -16.97
C GLU A 85 -15.41 4.06 -17.11
N PHE A 86 -15.83 4.67 -16.00
CA PHE A 86 -16.96 5.59 -15.97
C PHE A 86 -16.61 7.03 -16.38
N SER A 87 -15.33 7.42 -16.42
CA SER A 87 -14.95 8.77 -16.88
C SER A 87 -14.74 8.75 -18.39
N THR A 88 -15.44 9.63 -19.09
CA THR A 88 -15.40 9.72 -20.57
C THR A 88 -14.43 10.76 -21.10
N ILE A 89 -13.81 11.57 -20.24
CA ILE A 89 -13.05 12.76 -20.67
C ILE A 89 -11.73 12.97 -19.89
N SER A 90 -11.64 12.55 -18.62
CA SER A 90 -10.49 12.92 -17.78
C SER A 90 -9.69 11.71 -17.27
N HIS A 91 -8.37 11.74 -17.52
CA HIS A 91 -7.39 10.91 -16.83
C HIS A 91 -7.35 11.24 -15.33
N LYS A 92 -6.93 10.26 -14.52
CA LYS A 92 -6.83 10.39 -13.06
C LYS A 92 -5.41 10.11 -12.59
N VAL A 93 -4.95 10.86 -11.60
CA VAL A 93 -3.69 10.56 -10.90
C VAL A 93 -4.04 9.93 -9.57
N ILE A 94 -3.57 8.71 -9.34
CA ILE A 94 -3.91 7.91 -8.16
C ILE A 94 -2.66 7.67 -7.33
N TYR A 95 -2.75 8.00 -6.05
CA TYR A 95 -1.82 7.56 -5.02
C TYR A 95 -2.29 6.22 -4.44
N PHE A 96 -1.38 5.28 -4.33
CA PHE A 96 -1.62 3.96 -3.74
C PHE A 96 -0.47 3.59 -2.80
N HIS A 97 -0.83 3.06 -1.64
CA HIS A 97 0.11 2.61 -0.63
C HIS A 97 -0.37 1.28 -0.02
N LEU A 98 0.54 0.31 0.00
CA LEU A 98 0.38 -0.98 0.66
C LEU A 98 1.48 -1.10 1.70
N SER A 99 1.13 -1.33 2.96
CA SER A 99 2.12 -1.56 4.03
C SER A 99 1.72 -2.73 4.89
N PRO A 100 2.66 -3.42 5.54
CA PRO A 100 2.35 -4.26 6.69
C PRO A 100 1.55 -3.49 7.76
N ASP A 101 0.68 -4.17 8.50
CA ASP A 101 -0.07 -3.57 9.61
C ASP A 101 0.81 -3.27 10.82
N TYR A 102 1.89 -4.02 10.95
CA TYR A 102 2.95 -3.77 11.91
C TYR A 102 4.26 -3.56 11.14
N PRO A 103 5.03 -2.50 11.47
CA PRO A 103 6.31 -2.28 10.82
C PRO A 103 7.22 -3.50 11.04
N GLU A 104 7.95 -3.89 10.00
CA GLU A 104 8.97 -4.92 10.15
C GLU A 104 9.99 -4.47 11.20
N THR A 105 10.36 -5.37 12.11
CA THR A 105 11.34 -5.07 13.15
C THR A 105 12.68 -4.71 12.49
N LEU A 106 13.42 -3.78 13.09
CA LEU A 106 14.77 -3.43 12.70
C LEU A 106 15.64 -4.70 12.59
N SER A 107 15.51 -5.64 13.52
CA SER A 107 16.19 -6.96 13.47
C SER A 107 15.87 -7.74 12.18
N ALA A 108 14.61 -7.78 11.77
CA ALA A 108 14.20 -8.44 10.53
C ALA A 108 14.72 -7.69 9.29
N LYS A 109 14.73 -6.34 9.30
CA LYS A 109 15.28 -5.53 8.21
C LYS A 109 16.77 -5.75 7.99
N ILE A 110 17.54 -5.94 9.07
CA ILE A 110 18.99 -6.21 9.00
C ILE A 110 19.32 -7.69 8.85
N GLY A 111 18.31 -8.57 8.70
CA GLY A 111 18.49 -10.01 8.52
C GLY A 111 18.96 -10.75 9.77
N VAL A 112 18.89 -10.13 10.95
CA VAL A 112 19.29 -10.74 12.22
C VAL A 112 18.09 -11.50 12.79
N LYS A 113 18.26 -12.81 12.95
CA LYS A 113 17.28 -13.66 13.66
C LYS A 113 17.59 -13.64 15.16
N HIS A 114 16.82 -12.86 15.93
CA HIS A 114 16.87 -12.92 17.38
C HIS A 114 16.27 -14.23 17.89
N GLN A 115 17.09 -15.06 18.55
CA GLN A 115 16.64 -16.26 19.26
C GLN A 115 16.41 -16.01 20.76
N ALA A 116 16.73 -14.81 21.27
CA ALA A 116 16.60 -14.41 22.66
C ALA A 116 15.63 -13.22 22.82
N VAL A 117 15.17 -12.99 24.06
CA VAL A 117 14.36 -11.81 24.41
C VAL A 117 15.14 -10.53 24.09
N PRO A 118 14.54 -9.55 23.38
CA PRO A 118 15.21 -8.30 23.06
C PRO A 118 15.66 -7.56 24.32
N THR A 119 16.87 -7.01 24.27
CA THR A 119 17.40 -6.12 25.31
C THR A 119 16.65 -4.78 25.32
N LEU A 120 16.74 -4.06 26.44
CA LEU A 120 16.13 -2.72 26.53
C LEU A 120 16.65 -1.77 25.44
N THR A 121 17.96 -1.84 25.14
CA THR A 121 18.57 -1.04 24.07
C THR A 121 17.97 -1.36 22.71
N GLU A 122 17.75 -2.63 22.39
CA GLU A 122 17.14 -3.04 21.12
C GLU A 122 15.69 -2.55 21.01
N VAL A 123 14.90 -2.65 22.08
CA VAL A 123 13.54 -2.12 22.12
C VAL A 123 13.51 -0.60 21.88
N LEU A 124 14.46 0.14 22.45
CA LEU A 124 14.57 1.58 22.22
C LEU A 124 14.94 1.90 20.77
N CYS A 125 15.86 1.15 20.16
CA CYS A 125 16.22 1.31 18.75
C CYS A 125 15.02 1.05 17.82
N GLU A 126 14.21 0.02 18.11
CA GLU A 126 12.96 -0.25 17.38
C GLU A 126 11.97 0.91 17.48
N ASN A 127 11.84 1.53 18.66
CA ASN A 127 10.97 2.68 18.86
C ASN A 127 11.43 3.90 18.05
N ILE A 128 12.75 4.15 18.00
CA ILE A 128 13.33 5.24 17.22
C ILE A 128 13.10 5.00 15.73
N ASN A 129 13.39 3.79 15.25
CA ASN A 129 13.21 3.40 13.85
C ASN A 129 11.76 3.63 13.41
N ARG A 130 10.77 3.20 14.22
CA ARG A 130 9.35 3.42 13.95
C ARG A 130 8.98 4.89 13.79
N LYS A 131 9.53 5.77 14.62
CA LYS A 131 9.28 7.22 14.52
C LYS A 131 9.90 7.81 13.25
N ILE A 132 11.10 7.39 12.89
CA ILE A 132 11.78 7.84 11.66
C ILE A 132 10.95 7.45 10.43
N GLU A 133 10.46 6.21 10.36
CA GLU A 133 9.64 5.76 9.23
C GLU A 133 8.34 6.56 9.09
N SER A 134 7.72 6.92 10.21
CA SER A 134 6.55 7.79 10.21
C SER A 134 6.85 9.15 9.57
N VAL A 135 8.01 9.75 9.89
CA VAL A 135 8.41 11.06 9.32
C VAL A 135 8.67 10.93 7.82
N VAL A 136 9.37 9.88 7.39
CA VAL A 136 9.64 9.62 5.97
C VAL A 136 8.33 9.45 5.18
N ASN A 137 7.35 8.73 5.73
CA ASN A 137 6.05 8.56 5.09
C ASN A 137 5.28 9.88 4.97
N LEU A 138 5.31 10.74 6.00
CA LEU A 138 4.71 12.07 5.93
C LEU A 138 5.37 12.93 4.85
N GLN A 139 6.69 12.90 4.74
CA GLN A 139 7.42 13.63 3.70
C GLN A 139 7.04 13.17 2.29
N ARG A 140 6.95 11.85 2.06
CA ARG A 140 6.50 11.28 0.77
C ARG A 140 5.09 11.75 0.40
N ILE A 141 4.17 11.74 1.36
CA ILE A 141 2.79 12.22 1.14
C ILE A 141 2.80 13.71 0.81
N SER A 142 3.53 14.52 1.58
CA SER A 142 3.59 15.97 1.36
C SER A 142 4.19 16.35 0.00
N ALA A 143 5.21 15.62 -0.47
CA ALA A 143 5.82 15.84 -1.78
C ALA A 143 4.85 15.61 -2.95
N ILE A 144 3.82 14.79 -2.78
CA ILE A 144 2.78 14.56 -3.79
C ILE A 144 1.83 15.77 -3.93
N TYR A 145 1.68 16.59 -2.88
CA TYR A 145 0.83 17.79 -2.90
C TYR A 145 1.55 19.07 -3.36
N ILE A 146 2.89 19.03 -3.49
CA ILE A 146 3.71 20.22 -3.83
C ILE A 146 4.10 20.24 -5.32
N ASN A 147 3.94 19.14 -6.05
CA ASN A 147 3.89 19.11 -7.52
C ASN A 147 2.44 19.01 -7.97
#